data_AF-A0A497QWQ4-F1
#
_entry.id   AF-A0A497QWQ4-F1
#
_cell.length_a   1.000
_cell.length_b   1.000
_cell.length_c   1.000
_cell.angle_alpha   90.00
_cell.angle_beta   90.00
_cell.angle_gamma   90.00
#
_symmetry.space_group_name_H-M   'P 1'
#
loop_
_entity.id
_entity.type
_entity.pdbx_description
1 polymer ?
#
loop_
_entity_poly.entity_id
_entity_poly.type
_entity_poly.pdbx_seq_one_letter_code
_entity_poly.pdbx_strand_id
1 'polypeptide(L)'
;MSDLFEQINDVWSSSGSITTKTKPNSVYMTNRFLSLDINGFLAASDCNRMHGLPEWAALPFLKCSTPTMAPPRNKYPKKLVQEKKLSDKKKLTLKRICRKFNVSEFHGKQIVQLLEMQGFSLDAN
;
A
#
# COMPACT_ATOMS: atom_id res chain seq x y z
N MET A 1 -0.30 17.42 -15.33
CA MET A 1 0.00 16.31 -14.40
C MET A 1 -0.34 15.03 -15.14
N SER A 2 0.61 14.10 -15.31
CA SER A 2 0.33 12.77 -15.87
C SER A 2 -0.52 11.97 -14.89
N ASP A 3 -1.41 11.10 -15.35
CA ASP A 3 -2.18 10.22 -14.46
C ASP A 3 -1.26 9.12 -13.86
N LEU A 4 -1.54 8.68 -12.64
CA LEU A 4 -0.80 7.58 -12.00
C LEU A 4 -0.87 6.30 -12.85
N PHE A 5 -2.03 6.02 -13.44
CA PHE A 5 -2.21 4.83 -14.27
C PHE A 5 -1.49 4.94 -15.62
N GLU A 6 -1.39 6.14 -16.19
CA GLU A 6 -0.55 6.40 -17.37
C GLU A 6 0.92 6.12 -17.05
N GLN A 7 1.43 6.60 -15.91
CA GLN A 7 2.81 6.33 -15.49
C GLN A 7 3.06 4.83 -15.28
N ILE A 8 2.10 4.10 -14.70
CA ILE A 8 2.21 2.64 -14.54
C ILE A 8 2.24 1.95 -15.91
N ASN A 9 1.36 2.36 -16.83
CA ASN A 9 1.33 1.81 -18.19
C ASN A 9 2.64 2.11 -18.93
N ASP A 10 3.21 3.30 -18.73
CA ASP A 10 4.50 3.69 -19.30
C ASP A 10 5.67 2.88 -18.76
N VAL A 11 5.60 2.37 -17.52
CA VAL A 11 6.60 1.42 -17.01
C VAL A 11 6.56 0.14 -17.84
N TRP A 12 5.37 -0.41 -18.09
CA TRP A 12 5.17 -1.64 -18.84
C TRP A 12 5.37 -1.55 -20.37
N SER A 13 5.14 -0.38 -20.96
CA SER A 13 5.15 -0.19 -22.42
C SER A 13 6.56 -0.30 -23.05
N SER A 14 6.72 -0.35 -24.36
CA SER A 14 8.03 -0.11 -25.02
C SER A 14 8.25 1.35 -25.40
N SER A 15 7.17 2.13 -25.42
CA SER A 15 7.08 3.45 -26.05
C SER A 15 6.99 4.62 -25.06
N GLY A 16 6.88 4.36 -23.76
CA GLY A 16 6.76 5.39 -22.72
C GLY A 16 8.08 6.11 -22.45
N SER A 17 8.07 7.45 -22.44
CA SER A 17 9.25 8.29 -22.17
C SER A 17 9.42 8.56 -20.67
N ILE A 18 9.66 7.51 -19.88
CA ILE A 18 10.08 7.69 -18.49
C ILE A 18 11.53 8.15 -18.48
N THR A 19 11.76 9.36 -17.98
CA THR A 19 13.10 9.95 -17.86
C THR A 19 13.37 10.38 -16.42
N THR A 20 14.59 10.79 -16.12
CA THR A 20 14.97 11.35 -14.81
C THR A 20 14.25 12.67 -14.48
N LYS A 21 13.56 13.28 -15.44
CA LYS A 21 12.72 14.47 -15.23
C LYS A 21 11.26 14.10 -14.89
N THR A 22 10.86 12.86 -15.13
CA THR A 22 9.50 12.37 -14.87
C THR A 22 9.34 12.13 -13.37
N LYS A 23 8.62 13.02 -12.67
CA LYS A 23 8.36 12.84 -11.24
C LYS A 23 7.29 11.77 -11.02
N PRO A 24 7.51 10.80 -10.12
CA PRO A 24 6.47 9.86 -9.72
C PRO A 24 5.31 10.60 -9.05
N ASN A 25 4.08 10.27 -9.45
CA ASN A 25 2.90 10.69 -8.68
C ASN A 25 2.90 10.05 -7.28
N SER A 26 3.30 8.78 -7.19
CA SER A 26 3.53 8.09 -5.93
C SER A 26 4.33 6.82 -6.17
N VAL A 27 5.59 6.78 -5.70
CA VAL A 27 6.45 5.59 -5.79
C VAL A 27 5.78 4.39 -5.13
N TYR A 28 5.17 4.62 -3.96
CA TYR A 28 4.41 3.60 -3.25
C TYR A 28 3.29 3.02 -4.10
N MET A 29 2.45 3.86 -4.73
CA MET A 29 1.35 3.36 -5.54
C MET A 29 1.85 2.64 -6.80
N THR A 30 2.87 3.16 -7.47
CA THR A 30 3.47 2.50 -8.64
C THR A 30 4.00 1.11 -8.27
N ASN A 31 4.84 0.99 -7.24
CA ASN A 31 5.35 -0.30 -6.74
C ASN A 31 4.22 -1.25 -6.37
N ARG A 32 3.18 -0.72 -5.72
CA ARG A 32 2.01 -1.48 -5.28
C ARG A 32 1.18 -2.05 -6.44
N PHE A 33 1.06 -1.34 -7.56
CA PHE A 33 0.37 -1.82 -8.76
C PHE A 33 1.25 -2.73 -9.62
N LEU A 34 2.56 -2.46 -9.72
CA LEU A 34 3.50 -3.36 -10.38
C LEU A 34 3.55 -4.73 -9.70
N SER A 35 3.44 -4.75 -8.37
CA SER A 35 3.40 -5.97 -7.55
C SER A 35 2.19 -6.89 -7.81
N LEU A 36 1.27 -6.51 -8.69
CA LEU A 36 0.16 -7.39 -9.12
C LEU A 36 0.57 -8.46 -10.14
N ASP A 37 1.76 -8.32 -10.72
CA ASP A 37 2.40 -9.31 -11.57
C ASP A 37 3.75 -9.73 -10.99
N ILE A 38 4.18 -10.95 -11.29
CA ILE A 38 5.40 -11.52 -10.73
C ILE A 38 6.66 -10.73 -11.14
N ASN A 39 6.73 -10.27 -12.39
CA ASN A 39 7.88 -9.51 -12.88
C ASN A 39 7.89 -8.10 -12.29
N GLY A 40 6.71 -7.48 -12.23
CA GLY A 40 6.54 -6.18 -11.58
C GLY A 40 6.81 -6.23 -10.07
N PHE A 41 6.49 -7.35 -9.41
CA PHE A 41 6.79 -7.58 -7.99
C PHE A 41 8.30 -7.64 -7.72
N LEU A 42 9.07 -8.35 -8.54
CA LEU A 42 10.52 -8.42 -8.39
C LEU A 42 11.16 -7.02 -8.52
N ALA A 43 10.81 -6.29 -9.58
CA ALA A 43 11.28 -4.93 -9.78
C ALA A 43 10.88 -3.97 -8.64
N ALA A 44 9.63 -4.05 -8.18
CA ALA A 44 9.13 -3.23 -7.07
C ALA A 44 9.82 -3.59 -5.73
N SER A 45 10.09 -4.87 -5.49
CA SER A 45 10.83 -5.33 -4.32
C SER A 45 12.25 -4.78 -4.30
N ASP A 46 12.96 -4.85 -5.43
CA ASP A 46 14.32 -4.33 -5.53
C ASP A 46 14.35 -2.81 -5.39
N CYS A 47 13.39 -2.10 -6.01
CA CYS A 47 13.22 -0.67 -5.83
C CYS A 47 12.99 -0.29 -4.35
N ASN A 48 12.22 -1.09 -3.61
CA ASN A 48 11.95 -0.86 -2.18
C ASN A 48 13.17 -1.18 -1.30
N ARG A 49 14.02 -2.11 -1.71
CA ARG A 49 15.25 -2.49 -0.97
C ARG A 49 16.37 -1.47 -1.12
N MET A 50 16.37 -0.69 -2.20
CA MET A 50 17.35 0.38 -2.42
C MET A 50 17.11 1.55 -1.45
N HIS A 51 17.67 1.45 -0.24
CA HIS A 51 17.71 2.55 0.70
C HIS A 51 18.43 3.76 0.10
N GLY A 52 17.75 4.91 0.06
CA GLY A 52 18.31 6.16 -0.46
C GLY A 52 18.17 6.36 -1.96
N LEU A 53 17.38 5.54 -2.67
CA LEU A 53 17.04 5.80 -4.06
C LEU A 53 16.31 7.16 -4.17
N PRO A 54 16.84 8.13 -4.94
CA PRO A 54 16.15 9.41 -5.13
C PRO A 54 14.79 9.20 -5.80
N GLU A 55 13.77 9.98 -5.43
CA GLU A 55 12.42 9.83 -5.99
C GLU A 55 12.39 9.91 -7.53
N TRP A 56 13.25 10.76 -8.12
CA TRP A 56 13.35 10.91 -9.56
C TRP A 56 13.92 9.66 -10.26
N ALA A 57 14.66 8.81 -9.54
CA ALA A 57 15.29 7.59 -10.07
C ALA A 57 14.37 6.37 -9.97
N ALA A 58 13.33 6.43 -9.12
CA ALA A 58 12.41 5.30 -8.90
C ALA A 58 11.69 4.87 -10.18
N LEU A 59 11.08 5.79 -10.93
CA LEU A 59 10.38 5.43 -12.17
C LEU A 59 11.32 4.89 -13.26
N PRO A 60 12.46 5.54 -13.58
CA PRO A 60 13.43 4.98 -14.52
C PRO A 60 13.95 3.61 -14.10
N PHE A 61 14.23 3.40 -12.81
CA PHE A 61 14.65 2.10 -12.29
C PHE A 61 13.60 1.03 -12.55
N LEU A 62 12.35 1.30 -12.20
CA LEU A 62 11.24 0.37 -12.42
C LEU A 62 11.08 0.08 -13.91
N LYS A 63 11.14 1.11 -14.76
CA LYS A 63 11.07 0.98 -16.22
C LYS A 63 12.12 0.02 -16.79
N CYS A 64 13.38 0.15 -16.35
CA CYS A 64 14.47 -0.68 -16.83
C CYS A 64 14.44 -2.10 -16.24
N SER A 65 13.86 -2.26 -15.05
CA SER A 65 13.84 -3.54 -14.32
C SER A 65 12.61 -4.38 -14.65
N THR A 66 11.52 -3.76 -15.11
CA THR A 66 10.33 -4.48 -15.57
C THR A 66 10.44 -4.83 -17.05
N PRO A 67 10.14 -6.09 -17.44
CA PRO A 67 10.08 -6.47 -18.85
C PRO A 67 8.95 -5.72 -19.57
N THR A 68 9.20 -5.37 -20.81
CA THR A 68 8.18 -4.79 -21.70
C THR A 68 7.06 -5.79 -21.96
N MET A 69 5.85 -5.49 -21.49
CA MET A 69 4.65 -6.31 -21.74
C MET A 69 3.38 -5.50 -21.52
N ALA A 70 2.22 -6.07 -21.83
CA ALA A 70 0.97 -5.42 -21.48
C ALA A 70 0.84 -5.34 -19.94
N PRO A 71 0.41 -4.20 -19.39
CA PRO A 71 0.18 -4.08 -17.95
C PRO A 71 -0.86 -5.13 -17.52
N PRO A 72 -0.68 -5.76 -16.34
CA PRO A 72 -1.62 -6.76 -15.86
C PRO A 72 -2.98 -6.10 -15.68
N ARG A 73 -4.02 -6.60 -16.37
CA ARG A 73 -5.41 -6.15 -16.18
C ARG A 73 -6.02 -6.64 -14.86
N ASN A 74 -5.17 -7.00 -13.90
CA ASN A 74 -5.61 -7.53 -12.62
C ASN A 74 -6.35 -6.42 -11.87
N LYS A 75 -7.65 -6.62 -11.65
CA LYS A 75 -8.39 -5.86 -10.65
C LYS A 75 -7.59 -5.97 -9.37
N TYR A 76 -7.15 -4.83 -8.84
CA TYR A 76 -6.44 -4.78 -7.57
C TYR A 76 -7.18 -5.70 -6.60
N PRO A 77 -6.53 -6.73 -6.01
CA PRO A 77 -7.22 -7.63 -5.12
C PRO A 77 -7.78 -6.74 -4.02
N LYS A 78 -9.10 -6.52 -4.06
CA LYS A 78 -9.82 -6.01 -2.91
C LYS A 78 -9.44 -7.02 -1.87
N LYS A 79 -8.62 -6.62 -0.90
CA LYS A 79 -8.15 -7.48 0.18
C LYS A 79 -9.29 -8.45 0.49
N LEU A 80 -9.02 -9.74 0.60
CA LEU A 80 -9.85 -10.59 1.42
C LEU A 80 -9.76 -10.00 2.83
N VAL A 81 -10.49 -8.91 3.05
CA VAL A 81 -10.74 -8.25 4.33
C VAL A 81 -11.71 -9.20 5.03
N GLN A 82 -11.25 -10.44 5.30
CA GLN A 82 -11.95 -11.29 6.25
C GLN A 82 -11.93 -10.61 7.63
N GLU A 83 -10.90 -9.80 7.91
CA GLU A 83 -10.90 -8.84 9.00
C GLU A 83 -11.61 -7.54 8.59
N LYS A 84 -12.94 -7.46 8.75
CA LYS A 84 -13.74 -6.22 8.64
C LYS A 84 -12.88 -5.01 9.06
N LYS A 85 -12.64 -4.06 8.12
CA LYS A 85 -12.03 -2.77 8.47
C LYS A 85 -12.74 -2.25 9.72
N LEU A 86 -12.00 -1.97 10.79
CA LEU A 86 -12.59 -1.37 11.98
C LEU A 86 -13.33 -0.11 11.56
N SER A 87 -14.61 0.00 11.96
CA SER A 87 -15.37 1.24 11.85
C SER A 87 -14.58 2.39 12.51
N ASP A 88 -14.71 3.60 11.99
CA ASP A 88 -13.99 4.76 12.52
C ASP A 88 -14.31 5.02 13.99
N LYS A 89 -15.53 4.69 14.43
CA LYS A 89 -15.94 4.68 15.85
C LYS A 89 -15.09 3.69 16.67
N LYS A 90 -14.93 2.46 16.19
CA LYS A 90 -14.11 1.43 16.85
C LYS A 90 -12.62 1.83 16.89
N LYS A 91 -12.11 2.50 15.85
CA LYS A 91 -10.71 3.00 15.85
C LYS A 91 -10.50 4.07 16.92
N LEU A 92 -11.47 4.96 17.10
CA LEU A 92 -11.40 6.00 18.12
C LEU A 92 -11.40 5.39 19.52
N THR A 93 -12.24 4.38 19.76
CA THR A 93 -12.27 3.66 21.04
C THR A 93 -10.97 2.88 21.29
N LEU A 94 -10.45 2.19 20.27
CA LEU A 94 -9.15 1.52 20.36
C LEU A 94 -8.04 2.51 20.73
N LYS A 95 -7.98 3.68 20.08
CA LYS A 95 -7.01 4.74 20.44
C LYS A 95 -7.15 5.21 21.89
N ARG A 96 -8.38 5.36 22.39
CA ARG A 96 -8.64 5.73 23.79
C ARG A 96 -8.15 4.66 24.76
N ILE A 97 -8.38 3.38 24.45
CA ILE A 97 -7.89 2.24 25.24
C ILE A 97 -6.37 2.20 25.25
N CYS A 98 -5.73 2.27 24.07
CA CYS A 98 -4.27 2.31 23.97
C CYS A 98 -3.67 3.44 24.81
N ARG A 99 -4.28 4.64 24.75
CA ARG A 99 -3.83 5.80 25.54
C ARG A 99 -4.08 5.63 27.03
N LYS A 100 -5.21 5.05 27.43
CA LYS A 100 -5.58 4.87 28.84
C LYS A 100 -4.69 3.86 29.56
N PHE A 101 -4.34 2.76 28.87
CA PHE A 101 -3.51 1.69 29.43
C PHE A 101 -2.03 1.83 29.06
N ASN A 102 -1.67 2.86 28.28
CA ASN A 102 -0.31 3.09 27.77
C ASN A 102 0.27 1.87 27.04
N VAL A 103 -0.51 1.31 26.10
CA VAL A 103 -0.15 0.10 25.34
C VAL A 103 -0.14 0.34 23.84
N SER A 104 0.59 -0.52 23.11
CA SER A 104 0.59 -0.52 21.64
C SER A 104 -0.76 -0.99 21.07
N GLU A 105 -1.02 -0.67 19.80
CA GLU A 105 -2.27 -1.04 19.13
C GLU A 105 -2.55 -2.55 19.16
N PHE A 106 -1.51 -3.38 19.10
CA PHE A 106 -1.62 -4.83 19.20
C PHE A 106 -2.28 -5.27 20.52
N HIS A 107 -1.76 -4.79 21.66
CA HIS A 107 -2.31 -5.10 22.98
C HIS A 107 -3.66 -4.41 23.21
N GLY A 108 -3.85 -3.21 22.65
CA GLY A 108 -5.13 -2.53 22.67
C GLY A 108 -6.25 -3.35 22.02
N LYS A 109 -5.96 -4.06 20.92
CA LYS A 109 -6.92 -4.97 20.27
C LYS A 109 -7.30 -6.15 21.16
N GLN A 110 -6.33 -6.70 21.91
CA GLN A 110 -6.61 -7.79 22.86
C GLN A 110 -7.50 -7.31 24.02
N ILE A 111 -7.24 -6.10 24.55
CA ILE A 111 -8.08 -5.51 25.60
C ILE A 111 -9.51 -5.27 25.10
N VAL A 112 -9.67 -4.75 23.88
CA VAL A 112 -10.99 -4.61 23.24
C VAL A 112 -11.74 -5.94 23.18
N GLN A 113 -11.06 -7.00 22.74
CA GLN A 113 -11.65 -8.33 22.64
C GLN A 113 -12.10 -8.86 24.01
N LEU A 114 -11.29 -8.66 25.06
CA LEU A 114 -11.65 -9.04 26.43
C LEU A 114 -12.87 -8.27 26.95
N LEU A 115 -12.96 -6.97 26.66
CA LEU A 115 -14.11 -6.15 27.03
C LEU A 115 -15.38 -6.60 26.29
N GLU A 116 -15.29 -6.90 24.99
CA GLU A 116 -16.41 -7.44 24.21
C GLU A 116 -16.88 -8.81 24.76
N MET A 117 -15.95 -9.68 25.16
CA MET A 117 -16.27 -10.97 25.82
C MET A 117 -16.96 -10.80 27.18
N GLN A 118 -16.70 -9.71 27.89
CA GLN A 118 -17.36 -9.36 29.15
C GLN A 118 -18.72 -8.67 28.96
N GLY A 119 -19.17 -8.50 27.71
CA GLY A 119 -20.45 -7.87 27.38
C GLY A 119 -20.39 -6.36 27.17
N PHE A 120 -19.20 -5.73 27.23
CA PHE A 120 -19.05 -4.33 26.87
C PHE A 120 -19.06 -4.17 25.35
N SER A 121 -20.19 -3.74 24.79
CA SER A 121 -20.28 -3.43 23.36
C SER A 121 -19.66 -2.07 23.05
N LEU A 122 -18.69 -2.06 22.14
CA LEU A 122 -18.10 -0.83 21.61
C LEU A 122 -19.05 -0.01 20.72
N ASP A 123 -20.22 -0.55 20.40
CA ASP A 123 -21.21 0.10 19.54
C ASP A 123 -22.23 0.95 20.34
N ALA A 124 -22.30 0.79 21.68
CA ALA A 124 -23.38 1.25 22.54
C ALA A 124 -23.41 2.75 22.94
N ASN A 125 -22.64 3.64 22.31
CA ASN A 125 -22.75 5.10 22.48
C ASN A 125 -22.51 5.83 21.17
#